data_AF-A0A9V1EQ44-F1
#
_entry.id   AF-A0A9V1EQ44-F1
#
_cell.length_a   1.000
_cell.length_b   1.000
_cell.length_c   1.000
_cell.angle_alpha   90.00
_cell.angle_beta   90.00
_cell.angle_gamma   90.00
#
_symmetry.space_group_name_H-M   'P 1'
#
loop_
_entity.id
_entity.type
_entity.pdbx_description
1 polymer ?
#
loop_
_entity_poly.entity_id
_entity_poly.type
_entity_poly.pdbx_seq_one_letter_code
_entity_poly.pdbx_strand_id
1 'polypeptide(L)'
;MAARQIPAWARAALRTQPQAALPPKLLWVGGGFRRHLCLTLCSASKEDRGRSGRCSQGGLEGAASSRESEELTAAERRIADLHAAACAAGQLNYTDPATGYLVLTRLAHLQRGKCCGSACRHCPYGQVNVKDPLKRKKFNSYFYV
;
A
#
# COMPACT_ATOMS: atom_id res chain seq x y z
N MET A 1 -6.08 46.52 -44.36
CA MET A 1 -6.84 45.53 -43.56
C MET A 1 -7.04 44.29 -44.44
N ALA A 2 -6.28 43.22 -44.22
CA ALA A 2 -6.35 42.01 -45.06
C ALA A 2 -6.86 40.84 -44.21
N ALA A 3 -8.14 40.49 -44.39
CA ALA A 3 -8.77 39.36 -43.74
C ALA A 3 -8.33 38.06 -44.45
N ARG A 4 -7.53 37.24 -43.75
CA ARG A 4 -7.13 35.91 -44.23
C ARG A 4 -8.26 34.92 -43.92
N GLN A 5 -8.88 34.39 -44.97
CA GLN A 5 -9.88 33.32 -44.91
C GLN A 5 -9.24 32.01 -44.44
N ILE A 6 -9.86 31.32 -43.49
CA ILE A 6 -9.41 30.04 -42.93
C ILE A 6 -10.03 28.89 -43.75
N PRO A 7 -9.26 27.88 -44.21
CA PRO A 7 -9.77 26.78 -45.02
C PRO A 7 -10.64 25.78 -44.23
N ALA A 8 -11.67 25.25 -44.91
CA ALA A 8 -12.82 24.51 -44.37
C ALA A 8 -12.58 23.05 -43.93
N TRP A 9 -11.34 22.66 -43.58
CA TRP A 9 -11.04 21.30 -43.09
C TRP A 9 -11.08 21.17 -41.55
N ALA A 10 -11.33 22.27 -40.83
CA ALA A 10 -11.38 22.30 -39.36
C ALA A 10 -12.71 21.79 -38.76
N ARG A 11 -13.22 20.66 -39.26
CA ARG A 11 -14.35 19.93 -38.66
C ARG A 11 -14.16 18.43 -38.82
N ALA A 12 -13.57 17.78 -37.82
CA ALA A 12 -13.94 16.42 -37.37
C ALA A 12 -12.87 15.88 -36.41
N ALA A 13 -13.25 15.72 -35.14
CA ALA A 13 -12.97 14.54 -34.32
C ALA A 13 -13.35 14.86 -32.86
N LEU A 14 -14.65 14.81 -32.57
CA LEU A 14 -15.11 14.48 -31.22
C LEU A 14 -14.59 13.08 -30.92
N ARG A 15 -13.40 12.98 -30.32
CA ARG A 15 -12.91 11.73 -29.77
C ARG A 15 -13.73 11.43 -28.52
N THR A 16 -14.65 10.50 -28.68
CA THR A 16 -15.40 9.82 -27.63
C THR A 16 -14.42 9.37 -26.54
N GLN A 17 -14.55 9.96 -25.35
CA GLN A 17 -13.86 9.53 -24.14
C GLN A 17 -14.35 8.11 -23.78
N PRO A 18 -13.47 7.09 -23.66
CA PRO A 18 -13.89 5.80 -23.11
C PRO A 18 -14.17 5.97 -21.63
N GLN A 19 -15.42 5.74 -21.24
CA GLN A 19 -15.86 5.80 -19.86
C GLN A 19 -15.08 4.79 -19.01
N ALA A 20 -14.56 5.28 -17.88
CA ALA A 20 -13.96 4.46 -16.84
C ALA A 20 -14.94 3.36 -16.42
N ALA A 21 -14.53 2.10 -16.62
CA ALA A 21 -15.25 0.96 -16.11
C ALA A 21 -15.29 1.04 -14.57
N LEU A 22 -16.49 1.26 -14.03
CA LEU A 22 -16.77 1.17 -12.61
C LEU A 22 -16.47 -0.27 -12.13
N PRO A 23 -15.84 -0.45 -10.96
CA PRO A 23 -15.63 -1.78 -10.41
C PRO A 23 -16.99 -2.44 -10.09
N PRO A 24 -17.12 -3.77 -10.26
CA PRO A 24 -18.36 -4.47 -9.93
C PRO A 24 -18.66 -4.33 -8.42
N LYS A 25 -19.89 -3.92 -8.12
CA LYS A 25 -20.47 -3.92 -6.77
C LYS A 25 -20.46 -5.37 -6.27
N LEU A 26 -19.57 -5.68 -5.33
CA LEU A 26 -19.65 -6.94 -4.60
C LEU A 26 -20.87 -6.88 -3.69
N LEU A 27 -21.90 -7.61 -4.11
CA LEU A 27 -23.10 -7.90 -3.37
C LEU A 27 -22.71 -8.77 -2.17
N TRP A 28 -22.58 -8.16 -0.99
CA TRP A 28 -22.45 -8.90 0.27
C TRP A 28 -23.76 -9.65 0.53
N VAL A 29 -23.77 -10.93 0.16
CA VAL A 29 -24.76 -11.92 0.62
C VAL A 29 -24.48 -12.23 2.08
N GLY A 30 -25.50 -12.01 2.91
CA GLY A 30 -25.48 -12.30 4.34
C GLY A 30 -25.37 -13.79 4.63
N GLY A 31 -24.55 -14.10 5.64
CA GLY A 31 -24.51 -15.40 6.32
C GLY A 31 -24.44 -15.14 7.81
N GLY A 32 -25.59 -15.22 8.48
CA GLY A 32 -25.67 -15.13 9.93
C GLY A 32 -25.08 -16.37 10.58
N PHE A 33 -24.28 -16.19 11.63
CA PHE A 33 -24.01 -17.23 12.61
C PHE A 33 -24.27 -16.66 14.00
N ARG A 34 -25.48 -16.94 14.51
CA ARG A 34 -25.77 -16.91 15.95
C ARG A 34 -24.84 -17.92 16.61
N ARG A 35 -24.05 -17.46 17.58
CA ARG A 35 -23.59 -18.33 18.66
C ARG A 35 -24.12 -17.73 19.95
N HIS A 36 -25.35 -18.12 20.28
CA HIS A 36 -25.82 -18.01 21.65
C HIS A 36 -25.06 -19.02 22.50
N LEU A 37 -24.69 -18.51 23.67
CA LEU A 37 -24.14 -19.13 24.86
C LEU A 37 -24.53 -20.61 25.04
N CYS A 38 -23.56 -21.40 25.48
CA CYS A 38 -23.85 -22.43 26.48
C CYS A 38 -23.02 -22.10 27.73
N LEU A 39 -23.74 -21.77 28.80
CA LEU A 39 -23.27 -21.56 30.16
C LEU A 39 -22.77 -22.89 30.71
N THR A 40 -21.53 -22.92 31.19
CA THR A 40 -21.12 -23.96 32.16
C THR A 40 -20.85 -23.27 33.48
N LEU A 41 -21.88 -23.27 34.33
CA LEU A 41 -21.74 -23.05 35.77
C LEU A 41 -21.66 -24.41 36.46
N CYS A 42 -20.69 -24.53 37.38
CA CYS A 42 -20.68 -25.29 38.63
C CYS A 42 -19.23 -25.16 39.16
N SER A 43 -18.91 -24.23 40.07
CA SER A 43 -19.06 -24.30 41.54
C SER A 43 -18.38 -25.53 42.14
N ALA A 44 -17.58 -25.52 43.20
CA ALA A 44 -16.89 -24.55 44.06
C ALA A 44 -16.08 -25.42 45.04
N SER A 45 -14.91 -24.99 45.54
CA SER A 45 -14.37 -25.38 46.85
C SER A 45 -13.15 -24.53 47.23
N LYS A 46 -13.14 -24.12 48.50
CA LYS A 46 -12.18 -23.25 49.22
C LYS A 46 -10.75 -23.83 49.17
N GLU A 47 -9.66 -23.07 49.33
CA GLU A 47 -9.23 -22.50 50.62
C GLU A 47 -8.17 -21.39 50.48
N ASP A 48 -8.19 -20.57 51.52
CA ASP A 48 -7.31 -19.47 51.89
C ASP A 48 -5.86 -19.90 52.12
N ARG A 49 -4.90 -19.11 51.62
CA ARG A 49 -3.68 -18.73 52.35
C ARG A 49 -2.94 -17.62 51.61
N GLY A 50 -2.85 -16.47 52.25
CA GLY A 50 -2.30 -15.25 51.70
C GLY A 50 -0.81 -15.30 51.37
N ARG A 51 -0.43 -14.44 50.42
CA ARG A 51 0.89 -13.79 50.43
C ARG A 51 0.75 -12.38 49.89
N SER A 52 0.85 -11.43 50.82
CA SER A 52 0.94 -9.99 50.55
C SER A 52 2.17 -9.69 49.70
N GLY A 53 1.96 -9.46 48.41
CA GLY A 53 2.92 -8.82 47.51
C GLY A 53 2.50 -7.37 47.29
N ARG A 54 3.04 -6.45 48.09
CA ARG A 54 3.09 -5.03 47.73
C ARG A 54 3.99 -4.91 46.49
N CYS A 55 3.48 -4.34 45.40
CA CYS A 55 4.34 -3.77 44.37
C CYS A 55 4.01 -2.29 44.27
N SER A 56 4.73 -1.50 45.08
CA SER A 56 4.73 -0.05 45.00
C SER A 56 5.57 0.39 43.80
N GLN A 57 4.95 1.20 42.95
CA GLN A 57 5.49 2.42 42.35
C GLN A 57 6.85 2.39 41.61
N GLY A 58 6.80 2.78 40.32
CA GLY A 58 7.62 3.91 39.84
C GLY A 58 8.77 3.59 38.88
N GLY A 59 8.82 4.37 37.78
CA GLY A 59 9.88 4.46 36.76
C GLY A 59 9.43 3.84 35.43
N LEU A 60 9.06 4.53 34.35
CA LEU A 60 9.61 5.76 33.72
C LEU A 60 11.14 5.77 33.64
N GLU A 61 11.62 6.19 32.47
CA GLU A 61 12.99 6.25 31.97
C GLU A 61 13.52 4.89 31.45
N GLY A 62 13.74 4.64 30.15
CA GLY A 62 14.08 5.57 29.07
C GLY A 62 15.53 5.32 28.64
N ALA A 63 15.73 4.46 27.65
CA ALA A 63 16.94 4.40 26.80
C ALA A 63 16.53 3.68 25.50
N ALA A 64 15.73 4.32 24.65
CA ALA A 64 16.25 5.16 23.57
C ALA A 64 17.41 4.47 22.83
N SER A 65 17.14 3.30 22.24
CA SER A 65 17.90 2.94 21.05
C SER A 65 17.47 3.95 19.99
N SER A 66 18.37 4.91 19.79
CA SER A 66 18.47 5.82 18.66
C SER A 66 18.41 5.05 17.35
N ARG A 67 17.20 4.59 17.02
CA ARG A 67 16.81 4.14 15.70
C ARG A 67 16.60 5.40 14.87
N GLU A 68 17.69 6.09 14.61
CA GLU A 68 17.80 6.97 13.45
C GLU A 68 17.88 6.06 12.23
N SER A 69 16.76 5.37 11.99
CA SER A 69 16.37 4.82 10.70
C SER A 69 15.82 6.02 9.96
N GLU A 70 16.68 6.64 9.16
CA GLU A 70 16.46 7.87 8.40
C GLU A 70 14.97 8.11 8.06
N GLU A 71 14.40 9.18 8.60
CA GLU A 71 12.99 9.48 8.46
C GLU A 71 12.61 9.59 6.98
N LEU A 72 11.79 8.67 6.49
CA LEU A 72 11.14 8.79 5.18
C LEU A 72 10.48 10.16 5.07
N THR A 73 10.62 10.83 3.93
CA THR A 73 9.89 12.08 3.67
C THR A 73 8.38 11.83 3.69
N ALA A 74 7.58 12.88 3.87
CA ALA A 74 6.11 12.77 3.79
C ALA A 74 5.63 12.19 2.44
N ALA A 75 6.34 12.50 1.35
CA ALA A 75 6.05 11.94 0.04
C ALA A 75 6.38 10.44 -0.03
N GLU A 76 7.53 10.02 0.49
CA GLU A 76 7.93 8.60 0.49
C GLU A 76 7.02 7.74 1.38
N ARG A 77 6.58 8.27 2.53
CA ARG A 77 5.56 7.61 3.36
C ARG A 77 4.28 7.36 2.57
N ARG A 78 3.75 8.37 1.87
CA ARG A 78 2.56 8.21 1.01
C ARG A 78 2.77 7.16 -0.08
N ILE A 79 3.96 7.10 -0.68
CA ILE A 79 4.30 6.09 -1.69
C ILE A 79 4.24 4.67 -1.09
N ALA A 80 4.79 4.49 0.11
CA ALA A 80 4.77 3.22 0.83
C ALA A 80 3.34 2.82 1.22
N ASP A 81 2.55 3.75 1.74
CA ASP A 81 1.17 3.52 2.16
C ASP A 81 0.27 3.11 0.98
N LEU A 82 0.36 3.84 -0.14
CA LEU A 82 -0.41 3.52 -1.35
C LEU A 82 -0.01 2.17 -1.93
N HIS A 83 1.28 1.84 -1.90
CA HIS A 83 1.75 0.53 -2.30
C HIS A 83 1.18 -0.58 -1.41
N ALA A 84 1.24 -0.41 -0.09
CA ALA A 84 0.73 -1.38 0.87
C ALA A 84 -0.79 -1.58 0.71
N ALA A 85 -1.55 -0.49 0.54
CA ALA A 85 -2.98 -0.53 0.28
C ALA A 85 -3.30 -1.25 -1.04
N ALA A 86 -2.57 -0.97 -2.12
CA ALA A 86 -2.73 -1.65 -3.39
C ALA A 86 -2.44 -3.15 -3.28
N CYS A 87 -1.39 -3.53 -2.54
CA CYS A 87 -1.09 -4.94 -2.30
C CYS A 87 -2.19 -5.63 -1.47
N ALA A 88 -2.67 -5.00 -0.40
CA ALA A 88 -3.76 -5.53 0.42
C ALA A 88 -5.06 -5.70 -0.37
N ALA A 89 -5.32 -4.81 -1.32
CA ALA A 89 -6.48 -4.88 -2.24
C ALA A 89 -6.28 -5.83 -3.43
N GLY A 90 -5.13 -6.52 -3.53
CA GLY A 90 -4.81 -7.39 -4.67
C GLY A 90 -4.61 -6.65 -6.00
N GLN A 91 -4.39 -5.33 -5.95
CA GLN A 91 -4.15 -4.52 -7.13
C GLN A 91 -2.72 -4.69 -7.64
N LEU A 92 -2.58 -4.76 -8.96
CA LEU A 92 -1.29 -4.98 -9.62
C LEU A 92 -0.50 -3.68 -9.84
N ASN A 93 -1.15 -2.53 -9.66
CA ASN A 93 -0.52 -1.23 -9.85
C ASN A 93 -1.17 -0.17 -8.95
N TYR A 94 -0.48 0.96 -8.78
CA TYR A 94 -1.00 2.16 -8.16
C TYR A 94 -0.38 3.40 -8.84
N THR A 95 -1.04 4.55 -8.71
CA THR A 95 -0.49 5.82 -9.20
C THR A 95 0.45 6.41 -8.17
N ASP A 96 1.68 6.70 -8.59
CA ASP A 96 2.65 7.36 -7.74
C ASP A 96 2.29 8.84 -7.51
N PRO A 97 2.11 9.30 -6.26
CA PRO A 97 1.81 10.70 -5.98
C PRO A 97 2.96 11.66 -6.33
N ALA A 98 4.21 11.18 -6.40
CA ALA A 98 5.36 12.05 -6.70
C ALA A 98 5.58 12.25 -8.20
N THR A 99 5.45 11.21 -9.02
CA THR A 99 5.73 11.26 -10.47
C THR A 99 4.49 11.18 -11.35
N GLY A 100 3.34 10.76 -10.81
CA GLY A 100 2.12 10.48 -11.58
C GLY A 100 2.15 9.19 -12.40
N TYR A 101 3.23 8.40 -12.34
CA TYR A 101 3.33 7.15 -13.10
C TYR A 101 2.54 6.00 -12.47
N LEU A 102 2.07 5.09 -13.33
CA LEU A 102 1.55 3.79 -12.90
C LEU A 102 2.71 2.87 -12.50
N VAL A 103 2.81 2.59 -11.21
CA VAL A 103 3.86 1.75 -10.64
C VAL A 103 3.31 0.37 -10.34
N LEU A 104 4.00 -0.67 -10.84
CA LEU A 104 3.67 -2.06 -10.53
C LEU A 104 3.93 -2.36 -9.05
N THR A 105 2.99 -3.06 -8.42
CA THR A 105 3.13 -3.53 -7.05
C THR A 105 4.10 -4.71 -6.97
N ARG A 106 4.52 -5.04 -5.74
CA ARG A 106 5.37 -6.21 -5.48
C ARG A 106 4.65 -7.48 -5.92
N LEU A 107 3.35 -7.55 -5.65
CA LEU A 107 2.47 -8.64 -6.08
C LEU A 107 2.49 -8.83 -7.60
N ALA A 108 2.40 -7.76 -8.39
CA ALA A 108 2.46 -7.84 -9.85
C ALA A 108 3.80 -8.40 -10.36
N HIS A 109 4.90 -8.07 -9.70
CA HIS A 109 6.20 -8.66 -10.03
C HIS A 109 6.29 -10.13 -9.65
N LEU A 110 5.78 -10.51 -8.48
CA LEU A 110 5.73 -11.91 -8.04
C LEU A 110 4.87 -12.75 -9.00
N GLN A 111 3.69 -12.26 -9.39
CA GLN A 111 2.83 -12.92 -10.37
C GLN A 111 3.50 -13.05 -11.75
N ARG A 112 4.27 -12.05 -12.16
CA ARG A 112 5.05 -12.08 -13.41
C ARG A 112 6.25 -13.02 -13.33
N GLY A 113 6.81 -13.26 -12.14
CA GLY A 113 7.99 -14.10 -11.93
C GLY A 113 9.33 -13.48 -12.37
N LYS A 114 9.35 -12.24 -12.87
CA LYS A 114 10.59 -11.58 -13.34
C LYS A 114 10.56 -10.06 -13.29
N CYS A 115 11.74 -9.44 -13.30
CA CYS A 115 11.91 -8.00 -13.42
C CYS A 115 11.38 -7.48 -14.76
N CYS A 116 10.56 -6.43 -14.73
CA CYS A 116 9.97 -5.84 -15.94
C CYS A 116 10.97 -4.99 -16.77
N GLY A 117 12.06 -4.52 -16.17
CA GLY A 117 13.05 -3.67 -16.82
C GLY A 117 12.75 -2.17 -16.84
N SER A 118 11.67 -1.73 -16.18
CA SER A 118 11.22 -0.32 -16.17
C SER A 118 11.61 0.46 -14.90
N ALA A 119 12.60 0.00 -14.13
CA ALA A 119 13.05 0.64 -12.88
C ALA A 119 11.91 0.95 -11.88
N CYS A 120 11.00 -0.02 -11.70
CA CYS A 120 9.87 0.08 -10.76
C CYS A 120 10.38 0.21 -9.31
N ARG A 121 9.62 0.97 -8.51
CA ARG A 121 9.96 1.25 -7.10
C ARG A 121 9.99 0.01 -6.22
N HIS A 122 9.13 -0.96 -6.50
CA HIS A 122 8.89 -2.12 -5.63
C HIS A 122 9.30 -3.44 -6.28
N CYS A 123 10.38 -3.42 -7.06
CA CYS A 123 10.89 -4.60 -7.74
C CYS A 123 11.54 -5.57 -6.73
N PRO A 124 11.00 -6.79 -6.50
CA PRO A 124 11.62 -7.77 -5.61
C PRO A 124 12.89 -8.40 -6.19
N TYR A 125 13.17 -8.15 -7.48
CA TYR A 125 14.27 -8.74 -8.23
C TYR A 125 15.43 -7.78 -8.46
N GLY A 126 15.65 -6.78 -7.60
CA GLY A 126 16.88 -6.00 -7.67
C GLY A 126 17.03 -5.09 -8.91
N GLN A 127 15.95 -4.83 -9.66
CA GLN A 127 16.01 -4.15 -10.96
C GLN A 127 16.97 -4.82 -11.99
N VAL A 128 17.19 -6.13 -11.92
CA VAL A 128 18.16 -6.87 -12.76
C VAL A 128 17.97 -6.74 -14.27
N ASN A 129 16.74 -6.46 -14.74
CA ASN A 129 16.42 -6.36 -16.16
C ASN A 129 16.40 -4.91 -16.68
N VAL A 130 16.83 -3.93 -15.87
CA VAL A 130 16.96 -2.54 -16.32
C VAL A 130 18.26 -2.43 -17.11
N LYS A 131 18.14 -2.33 -18.45
CA LYS A 131 19.29 -2.31 -19.37
C LYS A 131 20.14 -1.05 -19.24
N ASP A 132 19.49 0.07 -18.97
CA ASP A 132 20.15 1.38 -18.88
C ASP A 132 20.61 1.62 -17.43
N PRO A 133 21.92 1.66 -17.15
CA PRO A 133 22.43 1.85 -15.81
C PRO A 133 22.03 3.20 -15.21
N LEU A 134 21.79 4.22 -16.03
CA LEU A 134 21.41 5.56 -15.58
C LEU A 134 19.96 5.60 -15.04
N LYS A 135 19.14 4.62 -15.41
CA LYS A 135 17.75 4.48 -14.92
C LYS A 135 17.65 3.66 -13.64
N ARG A 136 18.73 2.99 -13.22
CA ARG A 136 18.74 2.19 -11.99
C ARG A 136 18.67 3.13 -10.80
N LYS A 137 17.71 2.86 -9.93
CA LYS A 137 17.42 3.68 -8.75
C LYS A 137 18.15 3.15 -7.52
N LYS A 138 18.34 4.01 -6.51
CA LYS A 138 18.96 3.60 -5.24
C LYS A 138 17.89 3.03 -4.31
N PHE A 139 18.22 1.97 -3.58
CA PHE A 139 17.31 1.40 -2.59
C PHE A 139 17.46 2.15 -1.24
N ASN A 140 16.38 2.76 -0.75
CA ASN A 140 16.36 3.54 0.50
C ASN A 140 15.94 2.73 1.74
N SER A 141 16.07 1.41 1.71
CA SER A 141 15.54 0.42 2.68
C SER A 141 14.05 0.05 2.53
N TYR A 142 13.21 0.95 2.03
CA TYR A 142 11.79 0.67 1.79
C TYR A 142 11.50 0.34 0.33
N PHE A 143 12.01 1.16 -0.59
CA PHE A 143 11.81 1.01 -2.03
C PHE A 143 12.92 1.71 -2.83
N TYR A 144 12.84 1.63 -4.16
CA TYR A 144 13.77 2.30 -5.06
C TYR A 144 13.37 3.75 -5.36
N VAL A 145 14.27 4.69 -5.06
CA VAL A 145 14.14 6.15 -5.31
C VAL A 145 15.07 6.59 -6.41
#